data_AF-A0A318PSJ0-F1
#
_entry.id   AF-A0A318PSJ0-F1
#
_cell.length_a   1.000
_cell.length_b   1.000
_cell.length_c   1.000
_cell.angle_alpha   90.00
_cell.angle_beta   90.00
_cell.angle_gamma   90.00
#
_symmetry.space_group_name_H-M   'P 1'
#
loop_
_entity.id
_entity.type
_entity.pdbx_description
1 polymer ?
#
loop_
_entity_poly.entity_id
_entity_poly.type
_entity_poly.pdbx_seq_one_letter_code
_entity_poly.pdbx_strand_id
1 'polypeptide(L)'
;MSETTTATTATTATTTTASSIRNYIVYRTVASGAEGVGYVLNSILWDGTSTFNPGTGLALALDADGAYPIGSTYTAPTATTTTTAATTGSAT
;
A
#
# COMPACT_ATOMS: atom_id res chain seq x y z
N MET A 1 -49.06 16.48 23.23
CA MET A 1 -48.07 15.75 24.04
C MET A 1 -48.34 14.27 23.76
N SER A 2 -47.52 13.51 23.04
CA SER A 2 -46.07 13.43 23.16
C SER A 2 -45.41 13.08 21.83
N GLU A 3 -44.19 13.58 21.69
CA GLU A 3 -43.37 13.56 20.48
C GLU A 3 -42.86 12.15 20.18
N THR A 4 -43.03 11.72 18.93
CA THR A 4 -42.37 10.54 18.39
C THR A 4 -40.92 10.92 18.10
N THR A 5 -40.03 10.69 19.07
CA THR A 5 -38.60 10.87 18.88
C THR A 5 -38.05 9.74 18.03
N THR A 6 -37.91 9.98 16.72
CA THR A 6 -37.08 9.16 15.84
C THR A 6 -35.63 9.33 16.25
N ALA A 7 -35.08 8.34 16.95
CA ALA A 7 -33.64 8.26 17.17
C ALA A 7 -32.96 7.91 15.84
N THR A 8 -32.49 8.93 15.12
CA THR A 8 -31.46 8.75 14.09
C THR A 8 -30.16 8.42 14.80
N THR A 9 -29.90 7.13 15.01
CA THR A 9 -28.57 6.67 15.37
C THR A 9 -27.69 6.90 14.15
N ALA A 10 -26.98 8.03 14.13
CA ALA A 10 -25.80 8.16 13.30
C ALA A 10 -24.81 7.12 13.82
N THR A 11 -24.80 5.94 13.22
CA THR A 11 -23.69 5.02 13.34
C THR A 11 -22.50 5.75 12.75
N THR A 12 -21.70 6.40 13.61
CA THR A 12 -20.30 6.67 13.30
C THR A 12 -19.74 5.31 12.97
N ALA A 13 -19.63 4.99 11.68
CA ALA A 13 -18.79 3.92 11.23
C ALA A 13 -17.37 4.34 11.64
N THR A 14 -16.99 4.01 12.87
CA THR A 14 -15.60 3.69 13.13
C THR A 14 -15.33 2.57 12.16
N THR A 15 -14.70 2.90 11.03
CA THR A 15 -13.96 1.94 10.24
C THR A 15 -12.87 1.46 11.17
N THR A 16 -13.22 0.54 12.07
CA THR A 16 -12.27 -0.32 12.72
C THR A 16 -11.74 -1.14 11.57
N THR A 17 -10.76 -0.60 10.86
CA THR A 17 -9.98 -1.33 9.87
C THR A 17 -9.48 -2.52 10.65
N ALA A 18 -10.13 -3.66 10.46
CA ALA A 18 -9.66 -4.90 11.01
C ALA A 18 -8.22 -5.02 10.49
N SER A 19 -7.25 -4.88 11.40
CA SER A 19 -5.84 -5.16 11.13
C SER A 19 -5.75 -6.65 10.81
N SER A 20 -6.17 -7.02 9.61
CA SER A 20 -6.03 -8.37 9.09
C SER A 20 -4.55 -8.49 8.76
N ILE A 21 -3.82 -9.16 9.66
CA ILE A 21 -2.44 -9.54 9.40
C ILE A 21 -2.43 -10.28 8.06
N ARG A 22 -1.67 -9.74 7.11
CA ARG A 22 -1.57 -10.21 5.74
C ARG A 22 -0.11 -10.45 5.41
N ASN A 23 0.14 -11.29 4.40
CA ASN A 23 1.49 -11.49 3.90
C ASN A 23 1.90 -10.31 3.02
N TYR A 24 3.07 -9.76 3.30
CA TYR A 24 3.69 -8.66 2.57
C TYR A 24 5.11 -9.07 2.18
N ILE A 25 5.47 -8.81 0.94
CA ILE A 25 6.83 -9.00 0.46
C ILE A 25 7.62 -7.71 0.57
N VAL A 26 8.89 -7.84 0.94
CA VAL A 26 9.90 -6.78 0.84
C VAL A 26 10.69 -7.04 -0.43
N TYR A 27 10.57 -6.14 -1.40
CA TYR A 27 11.27 -6.23 -2.67
C TYR A 27 12.17 -5.01 -2.89
N ARG A 28 13.17 -5.15 -3.75
CA ARG A 28 14.09 -4.06 -4.09
C ARG A 28 13.46 -3.11 -5.11
N THR A 29 13.48 -1.81 -4.83
CA THR A 29 13.05 -0.76 -5.77
C THR A 29 14.19 -0.19 -6.60
N VAL A 30 15.43 -0.39 -6.14
CA VAL A 30 16.66 -0.02 -6.83
C VAL A 30 17.46 -1.30 -7.07
N ALA A 31 18.30 -1.42 -8.10
CA ALA A 31 19.19 -2.59 -8.27
C ALA A 31 20.44 -2.49 -7.35
N SER A 32 21.08 -3.62 -7.01
CA SER A 32 22.26 -3.70 -6.11
C SER A 32 22.95 -5.03 -6.34
N GLY A 33 24.18 -4.97 -6.85
CA GLY A 33 24.95 -6.16 -7.16
C GLY A 33 24.19 -7.10 -8.09
N ALA A 34 23.99 -8.34 -7.66
CA ALA A 34 23.28 -9.38 -8.40
C ALA A 34 21.74 -9.29 -8.30
N GLU A 35 21.20 -8.43 -7.43
CA GLU A 35 19.77 -8.32 -7.16
C GLU A 35 19.15 -7.18 -7.98
N GLY A 36 18.29 -7.54 -8.93
CA GLY A 36 17.56 -6.59 -9.78
C GLY A 36 16.46 -5.83 -9.04
N VAL A 37 15.89 -4.82 -9.71
CA VAL A 37 14.64 -4.19 -9.26
C VAL A 37 13.52 -5.24 -9.29
N GLY A 38 12.71 -5.28 -8.25
CA GLY A 38 11.67 -6.27 -8.04
C GLY A 38 12.14 -7.51 -7.28
N TYR A 39 13.42 -7.68 -7.01
CA TYR A 39 13.92 -8.87 -6.30
C TYR A 39 13.34 -8.94 -4.88
N VAL A 40 12.67 -10.04 -4.57
CA VAL A 40 12.03 -10.28 -3.27
C VAL A 40 13.08 -10.78 -2.29
N LEU A 41 13.37 -9.97 -1.28
CA LEU A 41 14.35 -10.27 -0.24
C LEU A 41 13.72 -10.95 0.97
N ASN A 42 12.47 -10.62 1.26
CA ASN A 42 11.79 -11.10 2.46
C ASN A 42 10.27 -11.15 2.26
N SER A 43 9.61 -11.96 3.08
CA SER A 43 8.15 -12.02 3.22
C SER A 43 7.79 -11.95 4.70
N ILE A 44 6.97 -10.98 5.09
CA ILE A 44 6.57 -10.71 6.47
C ILE A 44 5.05 -10.73 6.61
N LEU A 45 4.59 -11.14 7.79
CA LEU A 45 3.22 -10.93 8.20
C LEU A 45 3.10 -9.52 8.78
N TRP A 46 2.34 -8.66 8.12
CA TRP A 46 2.15 -7.27 8.51
C TRP A 46 0.68 -6.89 8.51
N ASP A 47 0.29 -6.05 9.45
CA ASP A 47 -1.09 -5.60 9.63
C ASP A 47 -1.48 -4.43 8.72
N GLY A 48 -0.54 -3.87 7.96
CA GLY A 48 -0.75 -2.76 7.03
C GLY A 48 -0.84 -1.38 7.69
N THR A 49 -0.86 -1.31 9.02
CA THR A 49 -1.01 -0.05 9.78
C THR A 49 0.19 0.25 10.70
N SER A 50 0.90 -0.78 11.18
CA SER A 50 2.12 -0.58 11.98
C SER A 50 3.20 0.10 11.15
N THR A 51 3.91 1.06 11.73
CA THR A 51 5.02 1.74 11.05
C THR A 51 6.14 0.75 10.74
N PHE A 52 6.21 0.28 9.50
CA PHE A 52 7.29 -0.58 9.02
C PHE A 52 8.09 0.16 7.94
N ASN A 53 9.39 0.33 8.18
CA ASN A 53 10.30 0.90 7.21
C ASN A 53 11.25 -0.20 6.70
N PRO A 54 11.10 -0.65 5.45
CA PRO A 54 12.00 -1.68 4.90
C PRO A 54 13.44 -1.16 4.70
N GLY A 55 13.65 0.16 4.68
CA GLY A 55 14.95 0.79 4.41
C GLY A 55 15.04 1.36 2.99
N THR A 56 16.17 2.01 2.69
CA THR A 56 16.37 2.68 1.40
C THR A 56 16.53 1.66 0.26
N GLY A 57 15.89 1.94 -0.88
CA GLY A 57 15.93 1.05 -2.05
C GLY A 57 15.10 -0.23 -1.90
N LEU A 58 14.25 -0.30 -0.86
CA LEU A 58 13.34 -1.40 -0.57
C LEU A 58 11.91 -0.87 -0.45
N ALA A 59 10.94 -1.70 -0.81
CA ALA A 59 9.53 -1.40 -0.62
C ALA A 59 8.76 -2.65 -0.21
N LEU A 60 7.61 -2.41 0.42
CA LEU A 60 6.63 -3.44 0.74
C LEU A 60 5.60 -3.54 -0.38
N ALA A 61 5.18 -4.75 -0.72
CA ALA A 61 3.97 -5.00 -1.49
C ALA A 61 3.13 -6.08 -0.81
N LEU A 62 1.82 -5.94 -0.90
CA LEU A 62 0.90 -6.96 -0.41
C LEU A 62 0.98 -8.19 -1.31
N ASP A 63 1.21 -9.35 -0.71
CA ASP A 63 1.20 -10.65 -1.38
C ASP A 63 0.14 -11.55 -0.72
N ALA A 64 -1.13 -11.23 -0.97
CA ALA A 64 -2.25 -11.93 -0.36
C ALA A 64 -2.32 -13.42 -0.74
N ASP A 65 -1.81 -13.77 -1.91
CA ASP A 65 -1.83 -15.12 -2.46
C ASP A 65 -0.56 -15.93 -2.14
N GLY A 66 0.46 -15.31 -1.54
CA GLY A 66 1.74 -15.99 -1.24
C GLY A 66 2.51 -16.39 -2.50
N ALA A 67 2.31 -15.66 -3.61
CA ALA A 67 2.80 -16.03 -4.93
C ALA A 67 4.29 -15.70 -5.15
N TYR A 68 4.88 -14.90 -4.26
CA TYR A 68 6.22 -14.34 -4.45
C TYR A 68 7.18 -14.80 -3.35
N PRO A 69 7.78 -16.00 -3.45
CA PRO A 69 8.77 -16.46 -2.49
C PRO A 69 10.07 -15.66 -2.60
N ILE A 70 10.85 -15.66 -1.52
CA ILE A 70 12.17 -15.02 -1.46
C ILE A 70 13.05 -15.55 -2.60
N GLY A 71 13.74 -14.63 -3.30
CA GLY A 71 14.51 -14.94 -4.50
C GLY A 71 13.74 -14.79 -5.81
N SER A 72 12.42 -14.64 -5.75
CA SER A 72 11.61 -14.33 -6.93
C SER A 72 11.70 -12.86 -7.31
N THR A 73 11.17 -12.53 -8.49
CA THR A 73 11.07 -11.15 -8.96
C THR A 73 9.61 -10.72 -8.96
N TYR A 74 9.29 -9.74 -8.13
CA TYR A 74 8.02 -9.03 -8.14
C TYR A 74 8.09 -7.84 -9.10
N THR A 75 7.24 -7.85 -10.12
CA THR A 75 7.10 -6.69 -11.00
C THR A 75 6.09 -5.74 -10.38
N ALA A 76 6.58 -4.70 -9.71
CA ALA A 76 5.70 -3.68 -9.18
C ALA A 76 4.93 -3.00 -10.32
N PRO A 77 3.60 -2.82 -10.21
CA PRO A 77 2.85 -2.06 -11.18
C PRO A 77 3.46 -0.66 -11.24
N THR A 78 3.91 -0.26 -12.43
CA THR A 78 4.45 1.08 -12.63
C THR A 78 3.33 2.05 -12.26
N ALA A 79 3.52 2.82 -11.19
CA ALA A 79 2.60 3.89 -10.87
C ALA A 79 2.54 4.79 -12.09
N THR A 80 1.44 4.72 -12.83
CA THR A 80 1.19 5.66 -13.90
C THR A 80 0.91 6.97 -13.19
N THR A 81 1.96 7.77 -12.97
CA THR A 81 1.77 9.18 -12.68
C THR A 81 1.03 9.73 -13.87
N THR A 82 -0.29 9.87 -13.75
CA THR A 82 -1.03 10.80 -14.57
C THR A 82 -0.42 12.17 -14.27
N THR A 83 0.60 12.55 -15.04
CA THR A 83 1.07 13.92 -15.10
C THR A 83 -0.09 14.70 -15.70
N THR A 84 -0.99 15.20 -14.86
CA THR A 84 -1.85 16.32 -15.25
C THR A 84 -0.89 17.48 -15.48
N ALA A 85 -0.47 17.65 -16.73
CA ALA A 85 0.30 18.81 -17.14
C ALA A 85 -0.55 20.03 -16.80
N ALA A 86 -0.19 20.75 -15.73
CA ALA A 86 -0.71 22.08 -15.50
C ALA A 86 -0.21 22.93 -16.67
N THR A 87 -1.09 23.17 -17.65
CA THR A 87 -0.83 24.14 -18.70
C THR A 87 -0.82 25.50 -18.03
N THR A 88 0.35 25.98 -17.62
CA THR A 88 0.54 27.38 -17.24
C THR A 88 0.25 28.21 -18.47
N GLY A 89 -0.96 28.73 -18.58
CA GLY A 89 -1.33 29.75 -19.55
C GLY A 89 -0.53 31.01 -19.26
N SER A 90 0.57 31.20 -19.98
CA SER A 90 1.26 32.48 -20.04
C SER A 90 0.47 33.38 -21.00
N ALA A 91 -0.36 34.26 -20.45
CA ALA A 91 -0.97 35.35 -21.21
C ALA A 91 0.10 36.42 -21.43
N THR A 92 0.34 36.76 -22.70
CA THR A 92 1.08 37.96 -23.14
C THR A 92 0.07 38.97 -23.65
#